data_AF-A0A1V0TM80-F1
#
_entry.id   AF-A0A1V0TM80-F1
#
_cell.length_a   1.000
_cell.length_b   1.000
_cell.length_c   1.000
_cell.angle_alpha   90.00
_cell.angle_beta   90.00
_cell.angle_gamma   90.00
#
_symmetry.space_group_name_H-M   'P 1'
#
loop_
_entity.id
_entity.type
_entity.pdbx_description
1 polymer ?
#
loop_
_entity_poly.entity_id
_entity_poly.type
_entity_poly.pdbx_seq_one_letter_code
_entity_poly.pdbx_strand_id
1 'polypeptide(L)'
;MRGRPLARRSLLAGAASLGLLGTAATEAAPAGASRHWVGGWATALTPPADRGRSVAGFTHRTLRLVVHLSVGGDLVRLRLSNLYGTRPLDLGAVTVARRARGAATEPGTGRRVTFAGRRSATVPVGAELVSDPVRLSVHADRDLVVSIHLPTATGPTTWHAGAKQTSYLSHRGDHTADQSGSAFTRRLLSWYFLEGVDVATTTADRTVVAFGDSLTEGGHIPYDVNQRWPDVLARRLAGARRGRGLSVVNAGIGGNRLLSDVGTGADGRIHLGVNGEARFARDVLRQTAVSDVIVLLGTNDLGSRAGVHRHHRVTSGQVIAGLAALANRAQAAGVALHAGTIIPNALLTRAGERMRMQVNHWIRTTRTFDGMVDFDAAVRDPAAPRRLRPRYNSGDGVHPNPAGMHAMAQAVDLSTLGRAGTYLLPVTGSGASGGRRASAPQPGQRPPG
;
A
#
# COMPACT_ATOMS: atom_id res chain seq x y z
N MET A 1 -65.66 75.03 13.40
CA MET A 1 -66.56 73.91 13.78
C MET A 1 -66.88 73.08 12.54
N ARG A 2 -67.20 71.77 12.72
CA ARG A 2 -68.03 70.86 11.87
C ARG A 2 -68.11 71.15 10.34
N GLY A 3 -67.89 70.19 9.43
CA GLY A 3 -67.84 68.76 9.57
C GLY A 3 -68.21 68.03 8.26
N ARG A 4 -67.30 67.15 7.86
CA ARG A 4 -67.49 65.88 7.10
C ARG A 4 -67.99 65.90 5.63
N PRO A 5 -67.64 64.86 4.84
CA PRO A 5 -67.79 64.82 3.38
C PRO A 5 -68.87 63.82 2.93
N LEU A 6 -69.01 63.58 1.61
CA LEU A 6 -68.97 62.21 1.04
C LEU A 6 -68.81 62.15 -0.49
N ALA A 7 -68.24 61.03 -0.93
CA ALA A 7 -67.75 60.66 -2.25
C ALA A 7 -68.72 60.75 -3.46
N ARG A 8 -68.12 60.85 -4.65
CA ARG A 8 -68.67 60.32 -5.91
C ARG A 8 -67.73 59.27 -6.51
N ARG A 9 -68.32 58.24 -7.11
CA ARG A 9 -67.63 57.18 -7.89
C ARG A 9 -67.39 57.64 -9.33
N SER A 10 -66.33 57.12 -9.96
CA SER A 10 -66.26 56.88 -11.41
C SER A 10 -65.32 55.70 -11.70
N LEU A 11 -65.66 54.89 -12.71
CA LEU A 11 -64.84 53.80 -13.23
C LEU A 11 -63.85 54.31 -14.28
N LEU A 12 -62.69 53.65 -14.41
CA LEU A 12 -61.85 53.69 -15.61
C LEU A 12 -61.04 52.39 -15.71
N ALA A 13 -60.76 51.96 -16.95
CA ALA A 13 -60.19 50.65 -17.25
C ALA A 13 -58.66 50.59 -17.07
N GLY A 14 -58.13 49.40 -16.80
CA GLY A 14 -56.69 49.11 -16.74
C GLY A 14 -56.37 47.78 -17.41
N ALA A 15 -55.37 47.76 -18.30
CA ALA A 15 -54.98 46.59 -19.07
C ALA A 15 -54.25 45.53 -18.21
N ALA A 16 -54.47 44.25 -18.50
CA ALA A 16 -53.85 43.14 -17.81
C ALA A 16 -52.52 42.73 -18.46
N SER A 17 -51.40 43.05 -17.80
CA SER A 17 -50.06 42.57 -18.17
C SER A 17 -49.70 41.35 -17.31
N LEU A 18 -49.65 40.15 -17.89
CA LEU A 18 -49.11 38.97 -17.18
C LEU A 18 -47.59 39.07 -17.07
N GLY A 19 -47.10 39.51 -15.91
CA GLY A 19 -45.68 39.38 -15.56
C GLY A 19 -45.37 37.96 -15.10
N LEU A 20 -44.61 37.20 -15.89
CA LEU A 20 -44.03 35.94 -15.42
C LEU A 20 -42.96 36.26 -14.36
N LEU A 21 -43.24 35.88 -13.10
CA LEU A 21 -42.24 35.80 -12.04
C LEU A 21 -41.33 34.61 -12.31
N GLY A 22 -40.27 34.84 -13.09
CA GLY A 22 -39.20 33.86 -13.28
C GLY A 22 -38.45 33.65 -11.97
N THR A 23 -38.76 32.57 -11.26
CA THR A 23 -37.94 32.09 -10.14
C THR A 23 -36.60 31.65 -10.71
N ALA A 24 -35.58 32.51 -10.58
CA ALA A 24 -34.21 32.15 -10.88
C ALA A 24 -33.77 31.03 -9.93
N ALA A 25 -33.84 29.79 -10.40
CA ALA A 25 -33.22 28.67 -9.73
C ALA A 25 -31.72 28.93 -9.70
N THR A 26 -31.17 29.22 -8.52
CA THR A 26 -29.72 29.23 -8.31
C THR A 26 -29.23 27.81 -8.54
N GLU A 27 -28.71 27.58 -9.75
CA GLU A 27 -28.07 26.33 -10.12
C GLU A 27 -26.91 26.09 -9.15
N ALA A 28 -27.09 25.13 -8.25
CA ALA A 28 -26.09 24.80 -7.25
C ALA A 28 -24.85 24.33 -8.00
N ALA A 29 -23.75 25.08 -7.86
CA ALA A 29 -22.46 24.72 -8.46
C ALA A 29 -22.16 23.24 -8.13
N PRO A 30 -21.73 22.43 -9.11
CA PRO A 30 -21.54 21.00 -8.90
C PRO A 30 -20.60 20.82 -7.72
N ALA A 31 -21.07 20.10 -6.69
CA ALA A 31 -20.33 19.88 -5.46
C ALA A 31 -18.95 19.32 -5.83
N GLY A 32 -17.91 20.15 -5.64
CA GLY A 32 -16.57 19.83 -6.08
C GLY A 32 -16.14 18.50 -5.49
N ALA A 33 -15.76 17.55 -6.35
CA ALA A 33 -15.52 16.16 -5.97
C ALA A 33 -14.67 16.08 -4.69
N SER A 34 -15.18 15.36 -3.69
CA SER A 34 -14.51 15.22 -2.40
C SER A 34 -13.13 14.62 -2.59
N ARG A 35 -12.12 15.17 -1.91
CA ARG A 35 -10.77 14.59 -1.89
C ARG A 35 -10.75 13.45 -0.88
N HIS A 36 -10.34 12.27 -1.33
CA HIS A 36 -10.12 11.09 -0.49
C HIS A 36 -8.62 10.83 -0.35
N TRP A 37 -8.18 10.44 0.85
CA TRP A 37 -6.83 9.92 1.04
C TRP A 37 -6.81 8.45 0.63
N VAL A 38 -5.91 8.11 -0.28
CA VAL A 38 -5.63 6.73 -0.72
C VAL A 38 -4.13 6.46 -0.64
N GLY A 39 -3.73 5.18 -0.60
CA GLY A 39 -2.31 4.81 -0.72
C GLY A 39 -1.84 5.06 -2.15
N GLY A 40 -0.98 6.07 -2.35
CA GLY A 40 -0.40 6.36 -3.67
C GLY A 40 0.90 5.60 -3.94
N TRP A 41 1.61 5.22 -2.89
CA TRP A 41 2.71 4.26 -2.92
C TRP A 41 2.86 3.64 -1.51
N ALA A 42 3.28 2.37 -1.44
CA ALA A 42 3.76 1.76 -0.21
C ALA A 42 4.77 0.65 -0.51
N THR A 43 5.49 0.23 0.53
CA THR A 43 6.38 -0.93 0.52
C THR A 43 6.27 -1.72 1.82
N ALA A 44 6.44 -3.04 1.75
CA ALA A 44 6.48 -3.89 2.94
C ALA A 44 7.90 -3.90 3.53
N LEU A 45 8.02 -3.41 4.77
CA LEU A 45 9.29 -3.27 5.48
C LEU A 45 9.67 -4.57 6.23
N THR A 46 10.98 -4.81 6.32
CA THR A 46 11.59 -5.98 6.98
C THR A 46 12.61 -5.54 8.04
N PRO A 47 13.03 -6.48 8.92
CA PRO A 47 14.21 -6.30 9.74
C PRO A 47 15.47 -6.05 8.87
N PRO A 48 16.54 -5.48 9.45
CA PRO A 48 17.81 -5.29 8.76
C PRO A 48 18.46 -6.64 8.41
N ALA A 49 19.17 -6.69 7.29
CA ALA A 49 20.03 -7.83 6.93
C ALA A 49 21.38 -7.75 7.66
N ASP A 50 22.07 -8.88 7.81
CA ASP A 50 23.27 -9.04 8.66
C ASP A 50 24.48 -8.20 8.30
N ARG A 51 24.48 -7.62 7.09
CA ARG A 51 25.62 -6.89 6.55
C ARG A 51 25.20 -5.74 5.67
N GLY A 52 26.07 -4.74 5.59
CA GLY A 52 25.83 -3.53 4.80
C GLY A 52 25.01 -2.49 5.55
N ARG A 53 24.31 -1.63 4.81
CA ARG A 53 23.74 -0.39 5.36
C ARG A 53 22.56 -0.60 6.31
N SER A 54 21.80 -1.67 6.15
CA SER A 54 20.63 -1.90 6.99
C SER A 54 21.00 -2.24 8.43
N VAL A 55 22.03 -3.05 8.68
CA VAL A 55 22.55 -3.25 10.04
C VAL A 55 23.39 -2.07 10.53
N ALA A 56 24.21 -1.45 9.66
CA ALA A 56 25.10 -0.36 10.06
C ALA A 56 24.39 0.96 10.36
N GLY A 57 23.21 1.17 9.78
CA GLY A 57 22.45 2.41 9.90
C GLY A 57 23.05 3.58 9.15
N PHE A 58 22.60 4.78 9.53
CA PHE A 58 23.07 6.05 9.03
C PHE A 58 23.34 7.02 10.19
N THR A 59 24.28 7.94 10.00
CA THR A 59 24.60 8.99 10.98
C THR A 59 24.93 10.28 10.26
N HIS A 60 24.22 11.36 10.62
CA HIS A 60 24.44 12.72 10.11
C HIS A 60 24.50 12.81 8.58
N ARG A 61 23.50 12.24 7.90
CA ARG A 61 23.38 12.20 6.43
C ARG A 61 21.92 12.33 6.00
N THR A 62 21.72 12.61 4.72
CA THR A 62 20.42 12.69 4.08
C THR A 62 20.20 11.49 3.16
N LEU A 63 19.10 10.77 3.36
CA LEU A 63 18.55 9.84 2.39
C LEU A 63 17.73 10.63 1.36
N ARG A 64 17.81 10.25 0.09
CA ARG A 64 16.89 10.72 -0.95
C ARG A 64 16.27 9.52 -1.65
N LEU A 65 15.08 9.18 -1.19
CA LEU A 65 14.31 8.03 -1.62
C LEU A 65 13.44 8.42 -2.81
N VAL A 66 13.51 7.64 -3.88
CA VAL A 66 12.63 7.81 -5.04
C VAL A 66 11.54 6.74 -4.97
N VAL A 67 10.28 7.15 -5.10
CA VAL A 67 9.11 6.27 -5.10
C VAL A 67 8.23 6.57 -6.30
N HIS A 68 7.52 5.57 -6.83
CA HIS A 68 6.71 5.69 -8.03
C HIS A 68 5.22 5.67 -7.65
N LEU A 69 4.47 6.73 -7.97
CA LEU A 69 3.09 6.91 -7.53
C LEU A 69 2.09 6.25 -8.49
N SER A 70 1.16 5.46 -7.95
CA SER A 70 0.05 4.86 -8.71
C SER A 70 -1.10 5.83 -8.99
N VAL A 71 -1.16 6.97 -8.28
CA VAL A 71 -2.24 7.96 -8.37
C VAL A 71 -1.70 9.39 -8.22
N GLY A 72 -2.35 10.35 -8.87
CA GLY A 72 -2.07 11.78 -8.74
C GLY A 72 -3.01 12.49 -7.75
N GLY A 73 -2.65 13.69 -7.33
CA GLY A 73 -3.41 14.49 -6.37
C GLY A 73 -2.67 15.76 -5.94
N ASP A 74 -3.28 16.58 -5.07
CA ASP A 74 -2.74 17.91 -4.66
C ASP A 74 -2.09 17.95 -3.28
N LEU A 75 -2.32 16.91 -2.48
CA LEU A 75 -1.74 16.76 -1.16
C LEU A 75 -1.08 15.39 -1.07
N VAL A 76 0.10 15.35 -0.45
CA VAL A 76 0.77 14.11 -0.05
C VAL A 76 1.01 14.12 1.45
N ARG A 77 1.04 12.94 2.08
CA ARG A 77 1.58 12.76 3.43
C ARG A 77 2.42 11.49 3.49
N LEU A 78 3.46 11.50 4.31
CA LEU A 78 4.40 10.39 4.44
C LEU A 78 4.01 9.50 5.61
N ARG A 79 4.17 8.19 5.45
CA ARG A 79 4.14 7.20 6.53
C ARG A 79 5.56 6.69 6.74
N LEU A 80 6.15 7.04 7.88
CA LEU A 80 7.52 6.70 8.30
C LEU A 80 7.46 5.67 9.43
N SER A 81 8.39 4.74 9.48
CA SER A 81 8.34 3.58 10.37
C SER A 81 9.71 3.26 10.97
N ASN A 82 9.70 2.97 12.28
CA ASN A 82 10.84 2.49 13.05
C ASN A 82 10.50 1.12 13.69
N LEU A 83 9.66 0.33 13.01
CA LEU A 83 9.10 -0.94 13.48
C LEU A 83 10.15 -1.96 13.96
N TYR A 84 11.29 -2.02 13.28
CA TYR A 84 12.41 -2.94 13.56
C TYR A 84 13.67 -2.22 14.07
N GLY A 85 13.55 -0.96 14.50
CA GLY A 85 14.67 -0.23 15.09
C GLY A 85 15.02 -0.73 16.50
N THR A 86 16.23 -0.44 16.97
CA THR A 86 16.67 -0.77 18.34
C THR A 86 16.82 0.47 19.24
N ARG A 87 16.46 1.65 18.72
CA ARG A 87 16.47 2.95 19.40
C ARG A 87 15.48 3.90 18.72
N PRO A 88 15.06 5.00 19.37
CA PRO A 88 14.26 6.03 18.71
C PRO A 88 14.96 6.58 17.46
N LEU A 89 14.18 6.82 16.41
CA LEU A 89 14.67 7.34 15.13
C LEU A 89 14.42 8.85 15.08
N ASP A 90 15.48 9.64 15.17
CA ASP A 90 15.38 11.08 15.00
C ASP A 90 15.34 11.46 13.52
N LEU A 91 14.32 12.21 13.16
CA LEU A 91 14.10 12.81 11.85
C LEU A 91 14.44 14.30 11.96
N GLY A 92 15.46 14.74 11.22
CA GLY A 92 15.77 16.15 11.04
C GLY A 92 14.80 16.80 10.05
N ALA A 93 15.31 17.63 9.14
CA ALA A 93 14.50 18.10 8.03
C ALA A 93 14.01 16.92 7.17
N VAL A 94 12.78 17.05 6.67
CA VAL A 94 12.20 16.14 5.69
C VAL A 94 11.57 16.97 4.57
N THR A 95 11.79 16.57 3.32
CA THR A 95 11.23 17.26 2.14
C THR A 95 10.63 16.28 1.14
N VAL A 96 9.66 16.77 0.36
CA VAL A 96 9.12 16.10 -0.82
C VAL A 96 9.24 16.99 -2.04
N ALA A 97 9.47 16.40 -3.21
CA ALA A 97 9.57 17.11 -4.49
C ALA A 97 9.26 16.15 -5.64
N ARG A 98 8.89 16.68 -6.83
CA ARG A 98 8.81 15.84 -8.03
C ARG A 98 10.22 15.54 -8.56
N ARG A 99 10.42 14.35 -9.13
CA ARG A 99 11.73 13.94 -9.67
C ARG A 99 11.98 14.59 -11.04
N ALA A 100 13.14 15.22 -11.22
CA ALA A 100 13.58 15.66 -12.54
C ALA A 100 14.37 14.56 -13.26
N ARG A 101 15.57 14.21 -12.76
CA ARG A 101 16.39 13.10 -13.27
C ARG A 101 17.37 12.62 -12.20
N GLY A 102 17.61 11.31 -12.14
CA GLY A 102 18.54 10.75 -11.15
C GLY A 102 18.15 11.15 -9.72
N ALA A 103 19.06 11.84 -9.02
CA ALA A 103 18.84 12.43 -7.68
C ALA A 103 18.32 13.87 -7.70
N ALA A 104 18.21 14.51 -8.87
CA ALA A 104 17.76 15.89 -9.02
C ALA A 104 16.23 16.01 -8.96
N THR A 105 15.74 17.08 -8.35
CA THR A 105 14.31 17.40 -8.21
C THR A 105 13.90 18.51 -9.16
N GLU A 106 12.60 18.57 -9.50
CA GLU A 106 12.06 19.63 -10.36
C GLU A 106 12.13 21.00 -9.66
N PRO A 107 12.58 22.07 -10.35
CA PRO A 107 12.59 23.43 -9.82
C PRO A 107 11.24 23.86 -9.24
N GLY A 108 11.25 24.54 -8.09
CA GLY A 108 10.04 25.07 -7.44
C GLY A 108 9.10 24.02 -6.84
N THR A 109 9.37 22.71 -6.98
CA THR A 109 8.50 21.64 -6.44
C THR A 109 8.86 21.21 -5.01
N GLY A 110 10.03 21.61 -4.50
CA GLY A 110 10.46 21.28 -3.14
C GLY A 110 9.49 21.81 -2.08
N ARG A 111 9.02 20.94 -1.20
CA ARG A 111 8.18 21.28 -0.04
C ARG A 111 8.77 20.64 1.21
N ARG A 112 8.79 21.40 2.30
CA ARG A 112 9.10 20.86 3.63
C ARG A 112 7.91 20.05 4.14
N VAL A 113 8.22 18.90 4.74
CA VAL A 113 7.28 18.07 5.49
C VAL A 113 7.35 18.46 6.98
N THR A 114 6.22 18.42 7.68
CA THR A 114 6.13 18.69 9.12
C THR A 114 5.38 17.58 9.85
N PHE A 115 5.52 17.55 11.18
CA PHE A 115 4.91 16.56 12.06
C PHE A 115 4.26 17.28 13.25
N ALA A 116 2.93 17.41 13.25
CA ALA A 116 2.19 18.27 14.17
C ALA A 116 2.77 19.71 14.17
N GLY A 117 3.00 20.27 12.98
CA GLY A 117 3.59 21.60 12.76
C GLY A 117 5.10 21.70 12.97
N ARG A 118 5.75 20.69 13.56
CA ARG A 118 7.21 20.69 13.83
C ARG A 118 8.03 20.28 12.62
N ARG A 119 9.24 20.84 12.49
CA ARG A 119 10.16 20.60 11.35
C ARG A 119 11.02 19.34 11.49
N SER A 120 10.90 18.66 12.63
CA SER A 120 11.62 17.46 13.03
C SER A 120 10.69 16.62 13.92
N ALA A 121 10.99 15.33 14.06
CA ALA A 121 10.24 14.41 14.92
C ALA A 121 11.13 13.25 15.35
N THR A 122 10.73 12.52 16.39
CA THR A 122 11.36 11.25 16.78
C THR A 122 10.30 10.15 16.66
N VAL A 123 10.62 9.06 15.96
CA VAL A 123 9.76 7.87 15.85
C VAL A 123 10.21 6.85 16.90
N PRO A 124 9.37 6.50 17.90
CA PRO A 124 9.71 5.49 18.90
C PRO A 124 10.05 4.12 18.28
N VAL A 125 10.75 3.28 19.04
CA VAL A 125 10.98 1.87 18.64
C VAL A 125 9.63 1.17 18.45
N GLY A 126 9.49 0.41 17.37
CA GLY A 126 8.25 -0.33 17.09
C GLY A 126 7.11 0.51 16.53
N ALA A 127 7.28 1.83 16.37
CA ALA A 127 6.21 2.76 16.00
C ALA A 127 6.25 3.21 14.54
N GLU A 128 5.11 3.71 14.09
CA GLU A 128 4.88 4.40 12.81
C GLU A 128 4.52 5.87 13.10
N LEU A 129 4.85 6.79 12.18
CA LEU A 129 4.56 8.21 12.23
C LEU A 129 4.02 8.69 10.89
N VAL A 130 2.88 9.38 10.90
CA VAL A 130 2.30 10.02 9.72
C VAL A 130 2.63 11.51 9.75
N SER A 131 3.03 12.08 8.61
CA SER A 131 3.28 13.52 8.49
C SER A 131 2.01 14.35 8.38
N ASP A 132 2.15 15.65 8.60
CA ASP A 132 1.12 16.62 8.21
C ASP A 132 0.92 16.59 6.67
N PRO A 133 -0.26 16.98 6.15
CA PRO A 133 -0.50 17.11 4.72
C PRO A 133 0.37 18.20 4.07
N VAL A 134 1.03 17.84 2.97
CA VAL A 134 1.90 18.74 2.20
C VAL A 134 1.28 19.07 0.84
N ARG A 135 1.09 20.37 0.56
CA ARG A 135 0.58 20.87 -0.74
C ARG A 135 1.64 20.74 -1.84
N LEU A 136 1.50 19.70 -2.65
CA LEU A 136 2.32 19.40 -3.82
C LEU A 136 1.47 18.62 -4.83
N SER A 137 1.18 19.23 -5.98
CA SER A 137 0.50 18.51 -7.07
C SER A 137 1.44 17.47 -7.70
N VAL A 138 1.01 16.21 -7.60
CA VAL A 138 1.68 15.00 -8.09
C VAL A 138 0.80 14.29 -9.11
N HIS A 139 1.41 13.46 -9.96
CA HIS A 139 0.72 12.75 -11.04
C HIS A 139 0.86 11.24 -10.87
N ALA A 140 -0.13 10.48 -11.35
CA ALA A 140 -0.02 9.03 -11.48
C ALA A 140 1.10 8.67 -12.48
N ASP A 141 1.70 7.50 -12.32
CA ASP A 141 2.79 6.99 -13.17
C ASP A 141 4.02 7.93 -13.19
N ARG A 142 4.24 8.66 -12.08
CA ARG A 142 5.39 9.58 -11.92
C ARG A 142 6.08 9.41 -10.58
N ASP A 143 7.35 9.80 -10.56
CA ASP A 143 8.22 9.63 -9.40
C ASP A 143 8.13 10.82 -8.44
N LEU A 144 7.92 10.50 -7.16
CA LEU A 144 8.12 11.42 -6.04
C LEU A 144 9.50 11.18 -5.41
N VAL A 145 10.15 12.26 -5.03
CA VAL A 145 11.41 12.26 -4.28
C VAL A 145 11.11 12.65 -2.84
N VAL A 146 11.48 11.80 -1.89
CA VAL A 146 11.40 12.05 -0.44
C VAL A 146 12.81 12.15 0.11
N SER A 147 13.20 13.30 0.66
CA SER A 147 14.51 13.47 1.32
C SER A 147 14.34 13.50 2.84
N ILE A 148 15.14 12.72 3.57
CA ILE A 148 15.08 12.58 5.02
C ILE A 148 16.48 12.82 5.59
N HIS A 149 16.67 13.90 6.36
CA HIS A 149 17.90 14.09 7.12
C HIS A 149 17.86 13.27 8.42
N LEU A 150 18.92 12.51 8.67
CA LEU A 150 19.12 11.68 9.85
C LEU A 150 20.27 12.30 10.66
N PRO A 151 19.98 13.19 11.63
CA PRO A 151 21.01 13.97 12.33
C PRO A 151 21.86 13.13 13.28
N THR A 152 21.24 12.18 13.97
CA THR A 152 21.87 11.27 14.94
C THR A 152 22.13 9.89 14.31
N ALA A 153 22.72 8.96 15.07
CA ALA A 153 23.00 7.61 14.61
C ALA A 153 21.76 6.71 14.75
N THR A 154 21.16 6.28 13.64
CA THR A 154 19.91 5.50 13.64
C THR A 154 20.04 4.12 14.28
N GLY A 155 21.24 3.54 14.30
CA GLY A 155 21.41 2.11 14.50
C GLY A 155 20.79 1.29 13.35
N PRO A 156 20.60 -0.03 13.55
CA PRO A 156 19.99 -0.91 12.57
C PRO A 156 18.60 -0.44 12.12
N THR A 157 18.34 -0.53 10.82
CA THR A 157 17.23 0.15 10.16
C THR A 157 16.02 -0.73 9.94
N THR A 158 14.83 -0.14 10.01
CA THR A 158 13.65 -0.64 9.30
C THR A 158 13.83 -0.35 7.80
N TRP A 159 13.78 -1.36 6.92
CA TRP A 159 14.10 -1.19 5.50
C TRP A 159 13.31 -2.11 4.57
N HIS A 160 13.37 -1.84 3.27
CA HIS A 160 12.93 -2.74 2.21
C HIS A 160 14.08 -2.94 1.21
N ALA A 161 14.58 -4.18 1.13
CA ALA A 161 15.81 -4.48 0.40
C ALA A 161 15.69 -4.27 -1.13
N GLY A 162 14.56 -4.66 -1.73
CA GLY A 162 14.41 -4.85 -3.18
C GLY A 162 13.64 -3.75 -3.89
N ALA A 163 13.97 -2.48 -3.71
CA ALA A 163 13.14 -1.35 -4.16
C ALA A 163 12.78 -1.31 -5.67
N LYS A 164 13.62 -1.90 -6.54
CA LYS A 164 13.56 -1.75 -8.01
C LYS A 164 13.60 -0.29 -8.51
N GLN A 165 13.97 0.64 -7.64
CA GLN A 165 14.15 2.06 -7.92
C GLN A 165 15.51 2.53 -7.40
N THR A 166 16.21 3.40 -8.13
CA THR A 166 17.44 4.02 -7.63
C THR A 166 17.11 5.17 -6.69
N SER A 167 17.42 4.98 -5.41
CA SER A 167 17.47 6.02 -4.38
C SER A 167 18.93 6.43 -4.13
N TYR A 168 19.17 7.40 -3.24
CA TYR A 168 20.50 7.96 -3.02
C TYR A 168 20.80 8.31 -1.56
N LEU A 169 22.09 8.41 -1.23
CA LEU A 169 22.64 8.83 0.05
C LEU A 169 23.59 10.01 -0.16
N SER A 170 23.44 11.07 0.64
CA SER A 170 24.32 12.24 0.60
C SER A 170 25.70 12.01 1.22
N HIS A 171 26.61 12.96 1.05
CA HIS A 171 27.70 13.16 2.02
C HIS A 171 27.15 13.56 3.41
N ARG A 172 28.03 13.80 4.39
CA ARG A 172 27.59 14.25 5.73
C ARG A 172 26.86 15.60 5.61
N GLY A 173 25.79 15.77 6.37
CA GLY A 173 24.98 17.00 6.41
C GLY A 173 23.49 16.82 6.05
N ASP A 174 22.75 17.91 6.19
CA ASP A 174 21.39 18.08 5.67
C ASP A 174 21.46 18.58 4.23
N HIS A 175 20.94 17.77 3.31
CA HIS A 175 20.88 18.01 1.87
C HIS A 175 19.45 17.88 1.36
N THR A 176 18.46 18.03 2.25
CA THR A 176 17.05 17.82 1.91
C THR A 176 16.52 18.88 0.94
N ALA A 177 17.10 20.07 0.95
CA ALA A 177 16.78 21.17 0.03
C ALA A 177 17.59 21.13 -1.29
N ASP A 178 18.67 20.36 -1.39
CA ASP A 178 19.61 20.39 -2.52
C ASP A 178 18.95 19.90 -3.82
N GLN A 179 18.55 20.83 -4.69
CA GLN A 179 17.79 20.50 -5.90
C GLN A 179 18.59 19.73 -6.96
N SER A 180 19.89 20.06 -7.12
CA SER A 180 20.78 19.50 -8.15
C SER A 180 21.02 17.99 -8.01
N GLY A 181 20.90 17.46 -6.79
CA GLY A 181 21.33 16.11 -6.46
C GLY A 181 22.85 15.93 -6.29
N SER A 182 23.68 16.98 -6.41
CA SER A 182 25.16 16.84 -6.40
C SER A 182 25.73 16.30 -5.09
N ALA A 183 25.11 16.61 -3.94
CA ALA A 183 25.51 16.06 -2.64
C ALA A 183 25.28 14.53 -2.54
N PHE A 184 24.44 13.94 -3.40
CA PHE A 184 23.96 12.56 -3.35
C PHE A 184 24.90 11.58 -4.07
N THR A 185 26.11 11.47 -3.53
CA THR A 185 27.26 10.78 -4.13
C THR A 185 27.18 9.24 -4.14
N ARG A 186 26.17 8.61 -3.54
CA ARG A 186 26.02 7.14 -3.53
C ARG A 186 24.61 6.69 -3.87
N ARG A 187 24.48 5.73 -4.80
CA ARG A 187 23.22 5.04 -5.10
C ARG A 187 22.83 4.08 -3.98
N LEU A 188 21.53 3.93 -3.77
CA LEU A 188 20.86 2.93 -2.93
C LEU A 188 19.81 2.21 -3.79
N LEU A 189 19.69 0.90 -3.65
CA LEU A 189 18.72 0.07 -4.39
C LEU A 189 17.60 -0.45 -3.47
N SER A 190 17.41 0.23 -2.34
CA SER A 190 16.60 -0.16 -1.19
C SER A 190 15.98 1.09 -0.56
N TRP A 191 14.81 0.95 0.05
CA TRP A 191 14.17 2.01 0.84
C TRP A 191 14.43 1.81 2.32
N TYR A 192 14.49 2.90 3.09
CA TYR A 192 14.77 2.88 4.53
C TYR A 192 13.80 3.81 5.24
N PHE A 193 13.18 3.35 6.32
CA PHE A 193 12.22 4.08 7.17
C PHE A 193 10.94 4.62 6.50
N LEU A 194 10.87 4.79 5.18
CA LEU A 194 9.67 5.18 4.46
C LEU A 194 8.82 3.94 4.12
N GLU A 195 7.62 3.87 4.69
CA GLU A 195 6.66 2.79 4.47
C GLU A 195 5.66 3.13 3.37
N GLY A 196 5.19 4.38 3.34
CA GLY A 196 4.13 4.78 2.43
C GLY A 196 4.07 6.27 2.12
N VAL A 197 3.39 6.58 1.03
CA VAL A 197 2.94 7.92 0.63
C VAL A 197 1.45 7.82 0.36
N ASP A 198 0.65 8.49 1.19
CA ASP A 198 -0.77 8.66 0.89
C ASP A 198 -0.94 9.93 0.05
N VAL A 199 -1.91 9.92 -0.86
CA VAL A 199 -2.22 11.02 -1.77
C VAL A 199 -3.69 11.40 -1.59
N ALA A 200 -3.99 12.70 -1.44
CA ALA A 200 -5.37 13.17 -1.44
C ALA A 200 -5.81 13.52 -2.86
N THR A 201 -6.80 12.80 -3.36
CA THR A 201 -7.21 12.86 -4.77
C THR A 201 -8.72 12.79 -4.95
N THR A 202 -9.19 13.18 -6.13
CA THR A 202 -10.58 13.05 -6.58
C THR A 202 -10.75 11.93 -7.62
N THR A 203 -9.65 11.29 -8.04
CA THR A 203 -9.66 10.21 -9.06
C THR A 203 -9.64 8.80 -8.45
N ALA A 204 -9.47 8.70 -7.13
CA ALA A 204 -9.55 7.45 -6.38
C ALA A 204 -10.18 7.68 -5.00
N ASP A 205 -11.04 6.75 -4.57
CA ASP A 205 -11.65 6.69 -3.24
C ASP A 205 -11.09 5.51 -2.40
N ARG A 206 -10.41 4.55 -3.04
CA ARG A 206 -9.95 3.28 -2.46
C ARG A 206 -8.59 2.81 -3.01
N THR A 207 -7.99 1.84 -2.33
CA THR A 207 -6.66 1.27 -2.60
C THR A 207 -6.72 -0.25 -2.77
N VAL A 208 -6.06 -0.76 -3.81
CA VAL A 208 -5.77 -2.18 -4.02
C VAL A 208 -4.36 -2.49 -3.53
N VAL A 209 -4.21 -3.48 -2.65
CA VAL A 209 -2.89 -3.94 -2.18
C VAL A 209 -2.44 -5.16 -2.97
N ALA A 210 -1.29 -5.06 -3.64
CA ALA A 210 -0.60 -6.21 -4.21
C ALA A 210 0.28 -6.85 -3.12
N PHE A 211 -0.16 -7.97 -2.54
CA PHE A 211 0.50 -8.62 -1.41
C PHE A 211 1.20 -9.90 -1.87
N GLY A 212 2.52 -10.01 -1.67
CA GLY A 212 3.22 -11.20 -2.17
C GLY A 212 4.71 -11.31 -1.88
N ASP A 213 5.34 -12.19 -2.64
CA ASP A 213 6.77 -12.48 -2.56
C ASP A 213 7.59 -11.70 -3.63
N SER A 214 8.73 -12.24 -4.09
CA SER A 214 9.56 -11.65 -5.14
C SER A 214 8.82 -11.49 -6.47
N LEU A 215 7.79 -12.31 -6.75
CA LEU A 215 6.95 -12.17 -7.95
C LEU A 215 6.14 -10.88 -7.93
N THR A 216 5.81 -10.37 -6.74
CA THR A 216 5.06 -9.12 -6.53
C THR A 216 5.99 -7.94 -6.28
N GLU A 217 7.10 -8.14 -5.56
CA GLU A 217 8.18 -7.14 -5.43
C GLU A 217 8.79 -6.76 -6.79
N GLY A 218 8.79 -7.69 -7.75
CA GLY A 218 9.31 -7.49 -9.10
C GLY A 218 10.73 -8.03 -9.30
N GLY A 219 11.06 -9.18 -8.72
CA GLY A 219 12.33 -9.88 -8.93
C GLY A 219 12.66 -10.00 -10.42
N HIS A 220 13.93 -9.79 -10.77
CA HIS A 220 14.46 -9.71 -12.14
C HIS A 220 13.90 -8.62 -13.06
N ILE A 221 13.03 -7.71 -12.58
CA ILE A 221 12.69 -6.50 -13.32
C ILE A 221 13.83 -5.48 -13.21
N PRO A 222 14.26 -4.85 -14.32
CA PRO A 222 15.27 -3.79 -14.30
C PRO A 222 14.92 -2.66 -13.33
N TYR A 223 15.94 -1.99 -12.80
CA TYR A 223 15.74 -0.81 -11.95
C TYR A 223 15.18 0.36 -12.76
N ASP A 224 14.36 1.19 -12.12
CA ASP A 224 13.84 2.46 -12.63
C ASP A 224 12.90 2.37 -13.86
N VAL A 225 12.49 1.17 -14.31
CA VAL A 225 11.54 1.00 -15.44
C VAL A 225 10.06 0.92 -15.05
N ASN A 226 9.75 0.68 -13.76
CA ASN A 226 8.38 0.56 -13.24
C ASN A 226 7.48 -0.41 -14.04
N GLN A 227 7.99 -1.62 -14.34
CA GLN A 227 7.30 -2.68 -15.07
C GLN A 227 6.96 -3.91 -14.20
N ARG A 228 6.81 -3.72 -12.89
CA ARG A 228 6.28 -4.75 -11.98
C ARG A 228 4.79 -4.92 -12.27
N TRP A 229 4.21 -6.10 -12.04
CA TRP A 229 2.78 -6.30 -12.33
C TRP A 229 1.85 -5.30 -11.59
N PRO A 230 2.15 -4.82 -10.36
CA PRO A 230 1.34 -3.79 -9.71
C PRO A 230 1.44 -2.40 -10.38
N ASP A 231 2.60 -2.04 -10.96
CA ASP A 231 2.76 -0.79 -11.71
C ASP A 231 1.89 -0.82 -12.99
N VAL A 232 1.91 -1.96 -13.68
CA VAL A 232 1.08 -2.16 -14.89
C VAL A 232 -0.40 -2.16 -14.53
N LEU A 233 -0.79 -2.77 -13.39
CA LEU A 233 -2.17 -2.72 -12.90
C LEU A 233 -2.61 -1.28 -12.57
N ALA A 234 -1.75 -0.47 -11.94
CA ALA A 234 -2.03 0.95 -11.69
C ALA A 234 -2.32 1.71 -12.99
N ARG A 235 -1.46 1.55 -14.01
CA ARG A 235 -1.68 2.15 -15.34
C ARG A 235 -2.99 1.66 -16.00
N ARG A 236 -3.32 0.37 -15.90
CA ARG A 236 -4.60 -0.19 -16.40
C ARG A 236 -5.81 0.45 -15.72
N LEU A 237 -5.76 0.63 -14.41
CA LEU A 237 -6.84 1.25 -13.63
C LEU A 237 -7.00 2.74 -13.94
N ALA A 238 -5.90 3.47 -14.08
CA ALA A 238 -5.91 4.90 -14.45
C ALA A 238 -6.43 5.12 -15.89
N GLY A 239 -6.13 4.21 -16.81
CA GLY A 239 -6.59 4.27 -18.21
C GLY A 239 -8.01 3.75 -18.48
N ALA A 240 -8.67 3.13 -17.49
CA ALA A 240 -10.04 2.64 -17.64
C ALA A 240 -11.05 3.80 -17.75
N ARG A 241 -12.15 3.62 -18.50
CA ARG A 241 -13.21 4.64 -18.62
C ARG A 241 -13.80 4.96 -17.25
N ARG A 242 -13.78 6.24 -16.85
CA ARG A 242 -14.00 6.70 -15.46
C ARG A 242 -13.15 5.88 -14.49
N GLY A 243 -11.82 6.05 -14.57
CA GLY A 243 -10.82 5.27 -13.82
C GLY A 243 -11.30 4.93 -12.42
N ARG A 244 -11.32 3.63 -12.09
CA ARG A 244 -12.38 2.97 -11.27
C ARG A 244 -12.46 3.37 -9.77
N GLY A 245 -11.90 4.49 -9.36
CA GLY A 245 -11.80 4.90 -7.96
C GLY A 245 -10.60 4.28 -7.24
N LEU A 246 -9.68 3.62 -7.94
CA LEU A 246 -8.68 2.75 -7.33
C LEU A 246 -7.23 3.21 -7.56
N SER A 247 -6.46 3.32 -6.47
CA SER A 247 -4.99 3.30 -6.50
C SER A 247 -4.45 1.88 -6.28
N VAL A 248 -3.13 1.69 -6.44
CA VAL A 248 -2.45 0.41 -6.18
C VAL A 248 -1.20 0.64 -5.34
N VAL A 249 -0.95 -0.23 -4.36
CA VAL A 249 0.31 -0.26 -3.58
C VAL A 249 0.94 -1.66 -3.58
N ASN A 250 2.26 -1.74 -3.39
CA ASN A 250 3.02 -2.99 -3.51
C ASN A 250 3.62 -3.42 -2.17
N ALA A 251 3.04 -4.47 -1.59
CA ALA A 251 3.48 -5.13 -0.36
C ALA A 251 4.25 -6.45 -0.62
N GLY A 252 4.95 -6.52 -1.76
CA GLY A 252 5.87 -7.61 -2.10
C GLY A 252 7.14 -7.60 -1.24
N ILE A 253 7.65 -8.80 -0.89
CA ILE A 253 8.97 -8.97 -0.24
C ILE A 253 9.71 -10.13 -0.91
N GLY A 254 10.94 -9.90 -1.35
CA GLY A 254 11.78 -10.90 -2.01
C GLY A 254 11.95 -12.20 -1.23
N GLY A 255 11.55 -13.33 -1.81
CA GLY A 255 11.67 -14.67 -1.20
C GLY A 255 10.69 -14.96 -0.06
N ASN A 256 9.76 -14.04 0.24
CA ASN A 256 8.83 -14.17 1.35
C ASN A 256 7.88 -15.38 1.21
N ARG A 257 7.40 -15.86 2.35
CA ARG A 257 6.56 -17.05 2.50
C ARG A 257 5.25 -16.69 3.18
N LEU A 258 4.25 -17.53 2.99
CA LEU A 258 2.97 -17.41 3.68
C LEU A 258 3.08 -17.81 5.16
N LEU A 259 3.66 -18.98 5.45
CA LEU A 259 3.47 -19.71 6.72
C LEU A 259 4.64 -19.61 7.72
N SER A 260 5.83 -19.26 7.26
CA SER A 260 7.06 -19.27 8.07
C SER A 260 7.92 -18.07 7.76
N ASP A 261 8.54 -17.44 8.76
CA ASP A 261 9.47 -16.35 8.51
C ASP A 261 10.63 -16.81 7.62
N VAL A 262 11.18 -15.90 6.82
CA VAL A 262 12.19 -16.26 5.83
C VAL A 262 13.54 -15.67 6.23
N GLY A 263 14.57 -16.48 6.07
CA GLY A 263 15.91 -16.12 6.52
C GLY A 263 16.08 -16.26 8.03
N THR A 264 15.48 -17.28 8.66
CA THR A 264 15.99 -17.79 9.93
C THR A 264 17.36 -18.42 9.70
N GLY A 265 18.41 -17.64 9.93
CA GLY A 265 19.78 -18.14 10.02
C GLY A 265 19.93 -19.10 11.21
N ALA A 266 21.10 -19.73 11.32
CA ALA A 266 21.44 -20.52 12.51
C ALA A 266 21.51 -19.67 13.81
N ASP A 267 21.46 -18.35 13.69
CA ASP A 267 21.41 -17.36 14.76
C ASP A 267 19.99 -16.93 15.17
N GLY A 268 18.94 -17.46 14.53
CA GLY A 268 17.54 -17.23 14.89
C GLY A 268 16.92 -15.89 14.46
N ARG A 269 17.63 -15.06 13.67
CA ARG A 269 17.12 -13.76 13.19
C ARG A 269 16.21 -13.90 11.96
N ILE A 270 15.58 -12.81 11.47
CA ILE A 270 14.69 -12.82 10.30
C ILE A 270 15.22 -11.87 9.23
N HIS A 271 15.80 -12.40 8.14
CA HIS A 271 16.50 -11.58 7.13
C HIS A 271 15.75 -11.33 5.82
N LEU A 272 14.77 -12.17 5.48
CA LEU A 272 13.98 -12.10 4.23
C LEU A 272 12.49 -11.83 4.51
N GLY A 273 12.23 -11.19 5.66
CA GLY A 273 10.92 -10.70 6.08
C GLY A 273 10.11 -11.69 6.91
N VAL A 274 9.26 -11.10 7.76
CA VAL A 274 8.20 -11.80 8.49
C VAL A 274 7.22 -12.45 7.51
N ASN A 275 6.63 -13.58 7.88
CA ASN A 275 5.70 -14.34 7.06
C ASN A 275 4.41 -13.58 6.71
N GLY A 276 3.75 -14.03 5.64
CA GLY A 276 2.54 -13.46 5.10
C GLY A 276 1.42 -13.37 6.13
N GLU A 277 1.16 -14.43 6.90
CA GLU A 277 0.11 -14.42 7.93
C GLU A 277 0.38 -13.37 9.02
N ALA A 278 1.58 -13.36 9.58
CA ALA A 278 1.94 -12.42 10.65
C ALA A 278 1.93 -10.96 10.19
N ARG A 279 2.37 -10.66 8.95
CA ARG A 279 2.43 -9.28 8.44
C ARG A 279 1.15 -8.75 7.80
N PHE A 280 0.17 -9.62 7.47
CA PHE A 280 -1.03 -9.25 6.70
C PHE A 280 -1.79 -8.03 7.26
N ALA A 281 -1.99 -7.96 8.58
CA ALA A 281 -2.72 -6.85 9.18
C ALA A 281 -2.01 -5.49 8.97
N ARG A 282 -0.68 -5.44 9.05
CA ARG A 282 0.12 -4.23 8.82
C ARG A 282 0.18 -3.88 7.33
N ASP A 283 0.64 -4.83 6.52
CA ASP A 283 0.99 -4.59 5.13
C ASP A 283 -0.23 -4.50 4.20
N VAL A 284 -1.40 -4.92 4.67
CA VAL A 284 -2.68 -4.88 3.94
C VAL A 284 -3.72 -4.07 4.68
N LEU A 285 -4.17 -4.52 5.86
CA LEU A 285 -5.36 -3.97 6.51
C LEU A 285 -5.17 -2.56 7.09
N ARG A 286 -3.93 -2.14 7.38
CA ARG A 286 -3.60 -0.76 7.76
C ARG A 286 -3.33 0.18 6.59
N GLN A 287 -3.39 -0.29 5.34
CA GLN A 287 -3.14 0.59 4.19
C GLN A 287 -4.31 1.57 3.98
N THR A 288 -3.97 2.84 3.72
CA THR A 288 -4.94 3.93 3.61
C THR A 288 -6.02 3.64 2.55
N ALA A 289 -7.29 3.62 2.98
CA ALA A 289 -8.47 3.32 2.16
C ALA A 289 -8.40 1.97 1.41
N VAL A 290 -7.76 0.95 1.98
CA VAL A 290 -7.77 -0.41 1.41
C VAL A 290 -9.20 -0.94 1.22
N SER A 291 -9.50 -1.46 0.03
CA SER A 291 -10.74 -2.20 -0.27
C SER A 291 -10.50 -3.59 -0.81
N ASP A 292 -9.36 -3.80 -1.46
CA ASP A 292 -9.02 -5.06 -2.12
C ASP A 292 -7.57 -5.45 -1.83
N VAL A 293 -7.31 -6.74 -1.76
CA VAL A 293 -5.97 -7.30 -1.76
C VAL A 293 -5.86 -8.44 -2.78
N ILE A 294 -4.82 -8.39 -3.61
CA ILE A 294 -4.46 -9.47 -4.52
C ILE A 294 -3.28 -10.21 -3.88
N VAL A 295 -3.49 -11.46 -3.46
CA VAL A 295 -2.47 -12.26 -2.77
C VAL A 295 -1.76 -13.19 -3.75
N LEU A 296 -0.43 -13.06 -3.87
CA LEU A 296 0.44 -13.98 -4.59
C LEU A 296 1.59 -14.43 -3.68
N LEU A 297 1.36 -15.54 -2.97
CA LEU A 297 2.30 -16.20 -2.04
C LEU A 297 2.23 -17.72 -2.23
N GLY A 298 3.20 -18.43 -1.63
CA GLY A 298 3.23 -19.89 -1.58
C GLY A 298 4.35 -20.54 -2.39
N THR A 299 4.92 -19.88 -3.41
CA THR A 299 6.00 -20.47 -4.23
C THR A 299 7.24 -20.81 -3.39
N ASN A 300 7.55 -19.97 -2.38
CA ASN A 300 8.68 -20.15 -1.48
C ASN A 300 8.39 -21.11 -0.31
N ASP A 301 7.12 -21.34 0.01
CA ASP A 301 6.64 -22.32 1.00
C ASP A 301 6.71 -23.74 0.42
N LEU A 302 6.34 -23.90 -0.86
CA LEU A 302 6.34 -25.18 -1.58
C LEU A 302 7.75 -25.68 -1.97
N GLY A 303 8.76 -24.81 -1.87
CA GLY A 303 10.17 -25.19 -1.75
C GLY A 303 10.88 -25.63 -3.03
N SER A 304 11.95 -24.92 -3.37
CA SER A 304 13.01 -25.43 -4.24
C SER A 304 14.03 -26.27 -3.44
N ARG A 305 15.05 -26.82 -4.12
CA ARG A 305 16.17 -27.52 -3.47
C ARG A 305 17.08 -26.61 -2.60
N ALA A 306 16.88 -25.29 -2.60
CA ALA A 306 17.67 -24.34 -1.83
C ALA A 306 16.83 -23.67 -0.73
N GLY A 307 17.13 -23.94 0.54
CA GLY A 307 16.45 -23.33 1.68
C GLY A 307 16.89 -23.90 3.03
N VAL A 308 16.78 -23.10 4.10
CA VAL A 308 17.31 -23.40 5.44
C VAL A 308 16.53 -24.51 6.16
N HIS A 309 15.27 -24.74 5.79
CA HIS A 309 14.39 -25.71 6.46
C HIS A 309 14.23 -27.00 5.66
N ARG A 310 15.31 -27.79 5.58
CA ARG A 310 15.28 -29.14 4.99
C ARG A 310 14.37 -30.13 5.76
N HIS A 311 13.93 -29.74 6.96
CA HIS A 311 13.24 -30.60 7.92
C HIS A 311 11.76 -30.23 8.17
N HIS A 312 11.31 -28.99 7.86
CA HIS A 312 9.88 -28.64 7.90
C HIS A 312 9.23 -28.96 6.55
N ARG A 313 8.52 -30.09 6.48
CA ARG A 313 7.74 -30.48 5.30
C ARG A 313 6.41 -29.72 5.29
N VAL A 314 6.38 -28.54 4.68
CA VAL A 314 5.13 -27.85 4.36
C VAL A 314 4.30 -28.72 3.40
N THR A 315 3.00 -28.81 3.66
CA THR A 315 2.02 -29.49 2.81
C THR A 315 1.18 -28.49 2.02
N SER A 316 0.60 -28.92 0.91
CA SER A 316 -0.40 -28.14 0.17
C SER A 316 -1.60 -27.76 1.05
N GLY A 317 -2.04 -28.66 1.94
CA GLY A 317 -3.11 -28.39 2.91
C GLY A 317 -2.80 -27.24 3.88
N GLN A 318 -1.55 -27.12 4.35
CA GLN A 318 -1.14 -25.98 5.18
C GLN A 318 -1.12 -24.66 4.40
N VAL A 319 -0.64 -24.66 3.15
CA VAL A 319 -0.68 -23.45 2.30
C VAL A 319 -2.13 -23.04 2.01
N ILE A 320 -3.01 -24.00 1.73
CA ILE A 320 -4.46 -23.78 1.60
C ILE A 320 -5.05 -23.17 2.87
N ALA A 321 -4.73 -23.72 4.04
CA ALA A 321 -5.21 -23.21 5.33
C ALA A 321 -4.76 -21.77 5.60
N GLY A 322 -3.48 -21.44 5.35
CA GLY A 322 -2.99 -20.07 5.51
C GLY A 322 -3.65 -19.08 4.53
N LEU A 323 -3.88 -19.48 3.27
CA LEU A 323 -4.60 -18.64 2.30
C LEU A 323 -6.06 -18.40 2.73
N ALA A 324 -6.73 -19.43 3.27
CA ALA A 324 -8.07 -19.29 3.83
C ALA A 324 -8.08 -18.41 5.10
N ALA A 325 -7.06 -18.48 5.94
CA ALA A 325 -6.91 -17.60 7.11
C ALA A 325 -6.71 -16.13 6.72
N LEU A 326 -5.96 -15.85 5.64
CA LEU A 326 -5.89 -14.50 5.08
C LEU A 326 -7.25 -14.00 4.57
N ALA A 327 -8.03 -14.86 3.89
CA ALA A 327 -9.35 -14.50 3.40
C ALA A 327 -10.29 -14.15 4.56
N ASN A 328 -10.43 -15.02 5.55
CA ASN A 328 -11.27 -14.77 6.72
C ASN A 328 -10.92 -13.45 7.43
N ARG A 329 -9.63 -13.09 7.50
CA ARG A 329 -9.16 -11.83 8.09
C ARG A 329 -9.43 -10.60 7.22
N ALA A 330 -9.39 -10.75 5.89
CA ALA A 330 -9.76 -9.67 4.97
C ALA A 330 -11.27 -9.40 5.05
N GLN A 331 -12.08 -10.46 5.00
CA GLN A 331 -13.54 -10.41 5.10
C GLN A 331 -14.00 -9.78 6.42
N ALA A 332 -13.42 -10.19 7.55
CA ALA A 332 -13.68 -9.59 8.86
C ALA A 332 -13.30 -8.10 8.95
N ALA A 333 -12.44 -7.60 8.07
CA ALA A 333 -12.05 -6.20 7.95
C ALA A 333 -12.76 -5.46 6.80
N GLY A 334 -13.70 -6.09 6.09
CA GLY A 334 -14.39 -5.51 4.94
C GLY A 334 -13.54 -5.37 3.66
N VAL A 335 -12.40 -6.05 3.60
CA VAL A 335 -11.47 -6.05 2.46
C VAL A 335 -11.70 -7.29 1.58
N ALA A 336 -11.91 -7.10 0.28
CA ALA A 336 -12.06 -8.18 -0.67
C ALA A 336 -10.72 -8.87 -0.96
N LEU A 337 -10.65 -10.20 -0.85
CA LEU A 337 -9.43 -10.96 -1.16
C LEU A 337 -9.54 -11.65 -2.51
N HIS A 338 -8.57 -11.36 -3.39
CA HIS A 338 -8.41 -11.99 -4.70
C HIS A 338 -7.18 -12.91 -4.66
N ALA A 339 -7.38 -14.22 -4.79
CA ALA A 339 -6.28 -15.19 -4.72
C ALA A 339 -5.57 -15.35 -6.07
N GLY A 340 -4.27 -15.07 -6.10
CA GLY A 340 -3.40 -15.33 -7.24
C GLY A 340 -2.94 -16.79 -7.26
N THR A 341 -3.19 -17.50 -8.36
CA THR A 341 -2.61 -18.84 -8.58
C THR A 341 -1.08 -18.78 -8.62
N ILE A 342 -0.42 -19.77 -8.02
CA ILE A 342 1.06 -19.85 -7.94
C ILE A 342 1.61 -20.21 -9.33
N ILE A 343 2.35 -19.29 -9.94
CA ILE A 343 2.92 -19.45 -11.28
C ILE A 343 3.92 -20.64 -11.36
N PRO A 344 4.24 -21.16 -12.56
CA PRO A 344 5.22 -22.22 -12.71
C PRO A 344 6.62 -21.79 -12.25
N ASN A 345 7.28 -22.67 -11.49
CA ASN A 345 8.61 -22.44 -10.93
C ASN A 345 9.48 -23.68 -11.23
N ALA A 346 10.47 -23.50 -12.12
CA ALA A 346 11.32 -24.58 -12.62
C ALA A 346 12.21 -25.22 -11.54
N LEU A 347 12.42 -24.53 -10.40
CA LEU A 347 13.23 -25.02 -9.28
C LEU A 347 12.45 -25.90 -8.30
N LEU A 348 11.12 -26.00 -8.43
CA LEU A 348 10.30 -26.90 -7.63
C LEU A 348 10.64 -28.38 -7.92
N THR A 349 10.71 -29.16 -6.84
CA THR A 349 10.81 -30.62 -6.95
C THR A 349 9.54 -31.21 -7.59
N ARG A 350 9.57 -32.48 -8.02
CA ARG A 350 8.35 -33.18 -8.47
C ARG A 350 7.25 -33.22 -7.41
N ALA A 351 7.61 -33.17 -6.12
CA ALA A 351 6.65 -33.08 -5.01
C ALA A 351 6.08 -31.66 -4.85
N GLY A 352 6.94 -30.64 -4.84
CA GLY A 352 6.54 -29.24 -4.79
C GLY A 352 5.63 -28.84 -5.96
N GLU A 353 5.89 -29.35 -7.17
CA GLU A 353 5.00 -29.16 -8.31
C GLU A 353 3.62 -29.79 -8.13
N ARG A 354 3.53 -31.01 -7.56
CA ARG A 354 2.23 -31.62 -7.24
C ARG A 354 1.47 -30.78 -6.20
N MET A 355 2.16 -30.28 -5.19
CA MET A 355 1.56 -29.39 -4.20
C MET A 355 1.10 -28.06 -4.83
N ARG A 356 1.89 -27.47 -5.74
CA ARG A 356 1.52 -26.26 -6.49
C ARG A 356 0.23 -26.48 -7.29
N MET A 357 0.14 -27.61 -7.99
CA MET A 357 -1.06 -27.98 -8.74
C MET A 357 -2.27 -28.22 -7.83
N GLN A 358 -2.10 -28.81 -6.65
CA GLN A 358 -3.18 -28.98 -5.65
C GLN A 358 -3.67 -27.62 -5.11
N VAL A 359 -2.75 -26.73 -4.70
CA VAL A 359 -3.09 -25.37 -4.22
C VAL A 359 -3.80 -24.59 -5.33
N ASN A 360 -3.28 -24.61 -6.56
CA ASN A 360 -3.88 -23.92 -7.70
C ASN A 360 -5.22 -24.51 -8.14
N HIS A 361 -5.43 -25.82 -7.98
CA HIS A 361 -6.74 -26.42 -8.22
C HIS A 361 -7.76 -25.90 -7.19
N TRP A 362 -7.40 -25.90 -5.89
CA TRP A 362 -8.26 -25.36 -4.84
C TRP A 362 -8.55 -23.87 -5.03
N ILE A 363 -7.55 -23.03 -5.36
CA ILE A 363 -7.74 -21.59 -5.66
C ILE A 363 -8.78 -21.38 -6.77
N ARG A 364 -8.81 -22.25 -7.80
CA ARG A 364 -9.75 -22.13 -8.93
C ARG A 364 -11.16 -22.66 -8.65
N THR A 365 -11.34 -23.52 -7.65
CA THR A 365 -12.62 -24.21 -7.39
C THR A 365 -13.28 -23.81 -6.08
N THR A 366 -12.55 -23.18 -5.17
CA THR A 366 -13.08 -22.72 -3.88
C THR A 366 -14.00 -21.50 -4.02
N ARG A 367 -14.84 -21.28 -3.01
CA ARG A 367 -15.63 -20.05 -2.80
C ARG A 367 -15.15 -19.23 -1.59
N THR A 368 -13.95 -19.54 -1.07
CA THR A 368 -13.35 -18.83 0.08
C THR A 368 -12.98 -17.37 -0.23
N PHE A 369 -12.79 -17.02 -1.49
CA PHE A 369 -12.28 -15.72 -1.94
C PHE A 369 -13.34 -14.90 -2.68
N ASP A 370 -13.26 -13.58 -2.58
CA ASP A 370 -14.06 -12.64 -3.38
C ASP A 370 -13.75 -12.72 -4.89
N GLY A 371 -12.52 -13.12 -5.21
CA GLY A 371 -12.07 -13.33 -6.58
C GLY A 371 -10.80 -14.16 -6.68
N MET A 372 -10.35 -14.38 -7.91
CA MET A 372 -9.18 -15.19 -8.23
C MET A 372 -8.51 -14.64 -9.49
N VAL A 373 -7.18 -14.65 -9.50
CA VAL A 373 -6.38 -14.25 -10.67
C VAL A 373 -5.53 -15.43 -11.14
N ASP A 374 -5.78 -15.92 -12.35
CA ASP A 374 -5.07 -17.07 -12.90
C ASP A 374 -3.70 -16.67 -13.50
N PHE A 375 -2.82 -16.13 -12.65
CA PHE A 375 -1.44 -15.81 -13.01
C PHE A 375 -0.69 -17.03 -13.58
N ASP A 376 -0.96 -18.25 -13.10
CA ASP A 376 -0.42 -19.49 -13.65
C ASP A 376 -0.78 -19.63 -15.13
N ALA A 377 -2.06 -19.60 -15.50
CA ALA A 377 -2.47 -19.66 -16.91
C ALA A 377 -1.92 -18.48 -17.74
N ALA A 378 -1.79 -17.29 -17.15
CA ALA A 378 -1.29 -16.09 -17.82
C ALA A 378 0.16 -16.23 -18.32
N VAL A 379 1.05 -16.91 -17.57
CA VAL A 379 2.48 -17.02 -17.91
C VAL A 379 2.96 -18.43 -18.24
N ARG A 380 2.19 -19.48 -17.94
CA ARG A 380 2.55 -20.89 -18.15
C ARG A 380 2.72 -21.26 -19.61
N ASP A 381 3.76 -22.04 -19.89
CA ASP A 381 3.98 -22.67 -21.19
C ASP A 381 2.96 -23.79 -21.42
N PRO A 382 2.12 -23.73 -22.49
CA PRO A 382 1.15 -24.79 -22.77
C PRO A 382 1.82 -26.11 -23.18
N ALA A 383 3.00 -26.07 -23.79
CA ALA A 383 3.77 -27.25 -24.17
C ALA A 383 4.62 -27.79 -23.01
N ALA A 384 4.97 -26.93 -22.03
CA ALA A 384 5.71 -27.33 -20.83
C ALA A 384 5.09 -26.74 -19.54
N PRO A 385 3.94 -27.25 -19.04
CA PRO A 385 3.16 -26.65 -17.94
C PRO A 385 3.89 -26.39 -16.61
N ARG A 386 5.09 -26.96 -16.42
CA ARG A 386 5.99 -26.72 -15.28
C ARG A 386 6.92 -25.51 -15.45
N ARG A 387 6.81 -24.76 -16.55
CA ARG A 387 7.69 -23.64 -16.92
C ARG A 387 6.88 -22.39 -17.31
N LEU A 388 7.50 -21.24 -17.12
CA LEU A 388 7.10 -20.00 -17.78
C LEU A 388 7.29 -20.14 -19.30
N ARG A 389 6.41 -19.54 -20.10
CA ARG A 389 6.66 -19.39 -21.56
C ARG A 389 8.02 -18.72 -21.76
N PRO A 390 8.85 -19.14 -22.74
CA PRO A 390 10.16 -18.54 -22.99
C PRO A 390 10.12 -17.01 -23.10
N ARG A 391 9.13 -16.46 -23.82
CA ARG A 391 8.93 -14.99 -23.97
C ARG A 391 8.66 -14.23 -22.66
N TYR A 392 8.25 -14.92 -21.60
CA TYR A 392 7.92 -14.35 -20.29
C TYR A 392 8.95 -14.67 -19.22
N ASN A 393 9.91 -15.55 -19.48
CA ASN A 393 10.94 -15.93 -18.52
C ASN A 393 12.05 -14.85 -18.46
N SER A 394 12.53 -14.52 -17.26
CA SER A 394 13.74 -13.69 -17.08
C SER A 394 15.04 -14.40 -17.44
N GLY A 395 15.01 -15.74 -17.48
CA GLY A 395 16.16 -16.62 -17.71
C GLY A 395 16.38 -17.61 -16.56
N ASP A 396 15.93 -17.27 -15.34
CA ASP A 396 16.12 -18.11 -14.15
C ASP A 396 15.10 -19.26 -13.98
N GLY A 397 14.02 -19.23 -14.76
CA GLY A 397 12.94 -20.24 -14.70
C GLY A 397 11.96 -20.06 -13.54
N VAL A 398 12.01 -18.92 -12.83
CA VAL A 398 11.12 -18.59 -11.70
C VAL A 398 10.47 -17.22 -11.88
N HIS A 399 11.24 -16.20 -12.23
CA HIS A 399 10.77 -14.82 -12.28
C HIS A 399 10.34 -14.43 -13.70
N PRO A 400 9.14 -13.82 -13.82
CA PRO A 400 8.72 -13.17 -15.06
C PRO A 400 9.62 -11.98 -15.43
N ASN A 401 9.93 -11.86 -16.72
CA ASN A 401 10.46 -10.62 -17.30
C ASN A 401 9.34 -9.56 -17.44
N PRO A 402 9.62 -8.32 -17.92
CA PRO A 402 8.59 -7.29 -18.09
C PRO A 402 7.37 -7.69 -18.94
N ALA A 403 7.55 -8.50 -19.99
CA ALA A 403 6.43 -9.00 -20.80
C ALA A 403 5.57 -10.01 -20.01
N GLY A 404 6.20 -10.80 -19.13
CA GLY A 404 5.52 -11.69 -18.20
C GLY A 404 4.77 -10.94 -17.10
N MET A 405 5.37 -9.90 -16.50
CA MET A 405 4.69 -9.01 -15.54
C MET A 405 3.50 -8.29 -16.17
N HIS A 406 3.63 -7.84 -17.42
CA HIS A 406 2.51 -7.28 -18.17
C HIS A 406 1.40 -8.32 -18.38
N ALA A 407 1.74 -9.56 -18.78
CA ALA A 407 0.76 -10.63 -18.93
C ALA A 407 0.03 -10.97 -17.61
N MET A 408 0.75 -11.02 -16.48
CA MET A 408 0.15 -11.16 -15.15
C MET A 408 -0.81 -10.01 -14.84
N ALA A 409 -0.38 -8.76 -15.06
CA ALA A 409 -1.23 -7.60 -14.80
C ALA A 409 -2.49 -7.57 -15.68
N GLN A 410 -2.42 -8.08 -16.92
CA GLN A 410 -3.59 -8.20 -17.82
C GLN A 410 -4.57 -9.31 -17.39
N ALA A 411 -4.10 -10.34 -16.68
CA ALA A 411 -4.96 -11.41 -16.15
C ALA A 411 -5.87 -10.96 -14.99
N VAL A 412 -5.58 -9.82 -14.37
CA VAL A 412 -6.49 -9.19 -13.40
C VAL A 412 -7.69 -8.62 -14.15
N ASP A 413 -8.87 -9.22 -13.99
CA ASP A 413 -10.12 -8.57 -14.39
C ASP A 413 -10.33 -7.33 -13.52
N LEU A 414 -10.44 -6.17 -14.17
CA LEU A 414 -10.69 -4.93 -13.45
C LEU A 414 -12.11 -4.87 -12.89
N SER A 415 -13.06 -5.65 -13.42
CA SER A 415 -14.47 -5.61 -13.01
C SER A 415 -14.71 -6.12 -11.58
N THR A 416 -13.85 -7.03 -11.09
CA THR A 416 -13.98 -7.65 -9.76
C THR A 416 -13.50 -6.75 -8.63
N LEU A 417 -12.52 -5.87 -8.88
CA LEU A 417 -11.92 -4.98 -7.88
C LEU A 417 -12.88 -3.88 -7.45
N GLY A 418 -12.71 -3.30 -6.25
CA GLY A 418 -13.40 -2.09 -5.82
C GLY A 418 -14.92 -2.23 -5.69
N ARG A 419 -15.42 -3.47 -5.64
CA ARG A 419 -16.81 -3.75 -5.24
C ARG A 419 -16.87 -3.61 -3.72
N ALA A 420 -17.93 -3.02 -3.18
CA ALA A 420 -18.17 -3.12 -1.74
C ALA A 420 -18.31 -4.61 -1.41
N GLY A 421 -17.51 -5.12 -0.47
CA GLY A 421 -17.58 -6.53 -0.08
C GLY A 421 -19.00 -6.86 0.37
N THR A 422 -19.57 -7.94 -0.15
CA THR A 422 -20.95 -8.39 0.14
C THR A 422 -21.13 -8.95 1.57
N TYR A 423 -20.25 -8.55 2.49
CA TYR A 423 -20.27 -8.91 3.90
C TYR A 423 -21.35 -8.10 4.60
N LEU A 424 -22.57 -8.61 4.53
CA LEU A 424 -23.62 -8.29 5.48
C LEU A 424 -23.10 -8.65 6.87
N LEU A 425 -22.54 -7.68 7.59
CA LEU A 425 -22.36 -7.76 9.03
C LEU A 425 -23.75 -8.06 9.63
N PRO A 426 -23.90 -9.09 10.49
CA PRO A 426 -25.15 -9.30 11.18
C PRO A 426 -25.50 -8.04 11.98
N VAL A 427 -26.63 -7.42 11.65
CA VAL A 427 -27.15 -6.30 12.44
C VAL A 427 -27.68 -6.89 13.75
N THR A 428 -26.81 -6.98 14.76
CA THR A 428 -27.23 -7.29 16.14
C THR A 428 -27.88 -6.05 16.75
N GLY A 429 -29.10 -5.78 16.30
CA GLY A 429 -29.94 -4.69 16.78
C GLY A 429 -30.79 -5.08 18.00
N SER A 430 -30.90 -4.14 18.93
CA SER A 430 -31.89 -4.06 20.02
C SER A 430 -31.68 -4.92 21.28
N GLY A 431 -31.63 -4.23 22.43
CA GLY A 431 -31.65 -4.81 23.78
C GLY A 431 -31.20 -3.79 24.85
N ALA A 432 -32.06 -2.84 25.21
CA ALA A 432 -31.69 -1.71 26.07
C ALA A 432 -31.93 -1.94 27.58
N SER A 433 -31.29 -1.08 28.39
CA SER A 433 -31.57 -0.72 29.81
C SER A 433 -30.91 -1.53 30.94
N GLY A 434 -30.58 -0.82 32.03
CA GLY A 434 -29.98 -1.35 33.27
C GLY A 434 -28.44 -1.37 33.26
N GLY A 435 -27.70 -0.37 33.77
CA GLY A 435 -28.10 0.70 34.68
C GLY A 435 -27.76 0.41 36.14
N ARG A 436 -26.48 0.21 36.49
CA ARG A 436 -25.98 0.31 37.88
C ARG A 436 -24.48 0.67 37.92
N ARG A 437 -24.15 1.66 38.75
CA ARG A 437 -22.76 2.02 39.10
C ARG A 437 -22.15 0.92 39.97
N ALA A 438 -20.89 0.58 39.74
CA ALA A 438 -20.04 -0.11 40.70
C ALA A 438 -18.97 0.86 41.21
N SER A 439 -19.06 1.24 42.48
CA SER A 439 -18.03 2.04 43.17
C SER A 439 -16.85 1.14 43.54
N ALA A 440 -15.63 1.67 43.49
CA ALA A 440 -14.44 0.94 43.92
C ALA A 440 -14.44 0.68 45.45
N PRO A 441 -13.97 -0.49 45.92
CA PRO A 441 -13.77 -0.74 47.34
C PRO A 441 -12.42 -0.18 47.82
N GLN A 442 -12.44 0.49 48.98
CA GLN A 442 -11.26 0.72 49.82
C GLN A 442 -11.21 -0.32 50.97
N PRO A 443 -10.04 -0.55 51.60
CA PRO A 443 -9.77 -1.81 52.27
C PRO A 443 -10.04 -1.82 53.79
N GLY A 444 -10.38 -3.01 54.28
CA GLY A 444 -10.04 -3.46 55.64
C GLY A 444 -11.10 -3.26 56.73
N GLN A 445 -11.62 -4.38 57.23
CA GLN A 445 -11.63 -4.72 58.66
C GLN A 445 -11.99 -6.21 58.89
N ARG A 446 -11.33 -6.80 59.90
CA ARG A 446 -11.60 -8.11 60.56
C ARG A 446 -11.92 -7.79 62.04
N PRO A 447 -12.40 -8.76 62.87
CA PRO A 447 -13.13 -9.99 62.58
C PRO A 447 -14.57 -9.80 63.14
N PRO A 448 -15.12 -10.43 64.21
CA PRO A 448 -14.82 -11.70 64.92
C PRO A 448 -15.54 -12.92 64.29
N GLY A 449 -15.25 -14.12 64.81
CA GLY A 449 -15.87 -15.40 64.42
C GLY A 449 -14.84 -16.48 64.18
#